data_AF-A0A453NYD9-F1
#
_entry.id   AF-A0A453NYD9-F1
#
_cell.length_a   1.000
_cell.length_b   1.000
_cell.length_c   1.000
_cell.angle_alpha   90.00
_cell.angle_beta   90.00
_cell.angle_gamma   90.00
#
_symmetry.space_group_name_H-M   'P 1'
#
loop_
_entity.id
_entity.type
_entity.pdbx_description
1 polymer ?
#
loop_
_entity_poly.entity_id
_entity_poly.type
_entity_poly.pdbx_seq_one_letter_code
_entity_poly.pdbx_strand_id
1 'polypeptide(L)'
;HASFMAEKLGFGVVDAVIKAVDDSGYSKQSAQKVMIQSTNSSTLVKFKQLAKYNLVYKIDEVVKDAAPSSLADIKKFADAASVSIKSVYPESSNFLINQTNPLVKSLQSAGLPVYVYLLMNEFFSQPYDFFSDATSQINALVHKGGEGGGVDGLITDFPGTAHRYKLNSCRNMGDKTPYYMLPPQRGGLVGVIQDKAALPPAMAPEPVLTVSDVAEPPLPPVSNTTAPAPSHAPVEVSVSIPITAAVLVLCASLLI
;
A
#
# COMPACT_ATOMS: atom_id res chain seq x y z
N HIS A 1 -10.47 8.37 -6.89
CA HIS A 1 -9.97 8.82 -8.22
C HIS A 1 -10.86 8.37 -9.38
N ALA A 2 -11.31 7.11 -9.44
CA ALA A 2 -12.10 6.61 -10.57
C ALA A 2 -13.45 7.33 -10.78
N SER A 3 -14.16 7.67 -9.70
CA SER A 3 -15.42 8.44 -9.75
C SER A 3 -15.25 9.79 -10.44
N PHE A 4 -14.22 10.55 -10.04
CA PHE A 4 -13.88 11.82 -10.66
C PHE A 4 -13.58 11.67 -12.16
N MET A 5 -12.79 10.67 -12.56
CA MET A 5 -12.48 10.45 -13.98
C MET A 5 -13.72 10.09 -14.81
N ALA A 6 -14.63 9.30 -14.25
CA ALA A 6 -15.89 8.95 -14.90
C ALA A 6 -16.81 10.18 -15.05
N GLU A 7 -17.00 10.97 -13.99
CA GLU A 7 -17.92 12.11 -13.99
C GLU A 7 -17.40 13.32 -14.77
N LYS A 8 -16.11 13.66 -14.56
CA LYS A 8 -15.53 14.92 -15.02
C LYS A 8 -14.76 14.79 -16.32
N LEU A 9 -14.20 13.61 -16.59
CA LEU A 9 -13.37 13.38 -17.78
C LEU A 9 -14.05 12.45 -18.80
N GLY A 10 -15.21 11.87 -18.48
CA GLY A 10 -15.86 10.89 -19.34
C GLY A 10 -14.99 9.65 -19.58
N PHE A 11 -14.13 9.30 -18.63
CA PHE A 11 -13.16 8.23 -18.77
C PHE A 11 -13.40 7.10 -17.76
N GLY A 12 -13.73 5.91 -18.27
CA GLY A 12 -13.91 4.69 -17.48
C GLY A 12 -12.59 3.99 -17.17
N VAL A 13 -11.93 4.36 -16.07
CA VAL A 13 -10.63 3.78 -15.67
C VAL A 13 -10.68 2.26 -15.55
N VAL A 14 -11.75 1.71 -14.98
CA VAL A 14 -11.91 0.26 -14.77
C VAL A 14 -11.88 -0.49 -16.10
N ASP A 15 -12.68 -0.03 -17.06
CA ASP A 15 -12.79 -0.65 -18.38
C ASP A 15 -11.48 -0.53 -19.17
N ALA A 16 -10.81 0.63 -19.06
CA ALA A 16 -9.50 0.85 -19.66
C ALA A 16 -8.40 -0.06 -19.08
N VAL A 17 -8.38 -0.27 -17.76
CA VAL A 17 -7.41 -1.17 -17.10
C VAL A 17 -7.68 -2.62 -17.48
N ILE A 18 -8.94 -3.08 -17.49
CA ILE A 18 -9.30 -4.44 -17.94
C ILE A 18 -8.79 -4.66 -19.36
N LYS A 19 -9.11 -3.74 -20.28
CA LYS A 19 -8.66 -3.82 -21.67
C LYS A 19 -7.13 -3.86 -21.77
N ALA A 20 -6.41 -3.04 -21.02
CA ALA A 20 -4.95 -3.00 -21.05
C ALA A 20 -4.33 -4.33 -20.55
N VAL A 21 -4.89 -4.91 -19.49
CA VAL A 21 -4.47 -6.23 -18.95
C VAL A 21 -4.77 -7.35 -19.94
N ASP A 22 -5.88 -7.27 -20.67
CA ASP A 22 -6.24 -8.24 -21.70
C ASP A 22 -5.35 -8.15 -22.94
N ASP A 23 -5.12 -6.93 -23.44
CA ASP A 23 -4.29 -6.66 -24.63
C ASP A 23 -2.83 -7.03 -24.42
N SER A 24 -2.33 -6.91 -23.19
CA SER A 24 -0.98 -7.34 -22.79
C SER A 24 -0.84 -8.85 -22.59
N GLY A 25 -1.93 -9.60 -22.68
CA GLY A 25 -1.94 -11.07 -22.55
C GLY A 25 -1.84 -11.57 -21.10
N TYR A 26 -1.78 -10.68 -20.11
CA TYR A 26 -1.72 -11.06 -18.70
C TYR A 26 -2.99 -11.79 -18.22
N SER A 27 -4.15 -11.56 -18.85
CA SER A 27 -5.38 -12.28 -18.52
C SER A 27 -5.45 -13.71 -19.03
N LYS A 28 -4.57 -14.09 -19.97
CA LYS A 28 -4.60 -15.40 -20.65
C LYS A 28 -3.54 -16.38 -20.14
N GLN A 29 -2.68 -15.94 -19.23
CA GLN A 29 -1.56 -16.70 -18.72
C GLN A 29 -1.65 -16.87 -17.20
N SER A 30 -1.08 -17.96 -16.70
CA SER A 30 -1.11 -18.33 -15.27
C SER A 30 0.26 -18.26 -14.59
N ALA A 31 1.32 -17.91 -15.33
CA ALA A 31 2.68 -17.86 -14.80
C ALA A 31 2.88 -16.67 -13.85
N GLN A 32 2.21 -15.54 -14.11
CA GLN A 32 2.26 -14.35 -13.26
C GLN A 32 0.87 -14.04 -12.71
N LYS A 33 0.83 -13.76 -11.41
CA LYS A 33 -0.40 -13.36 -10.72
C LYS A 33 -0.58 -11.85 -10.87
N VAL A 34 -1.66 -11.43 -11.52
CA VAL A 34 -2.05 -10.01 -11.60
C VAL A 34 -2.84 -9.65 -10.34
N MET A 35 -2.41 -8.58 -9.66
CA MET A 35 -3.14 -8.00 -8.54
C MET A 35 -3.47 -6.54 -8.84
N ILE A 36 -4.76 -6.17 -8.72
CA ILE A 36 -5.22 -4.79 -8.93
C ILE A 36 -5.47 -4.15 -7.57
N GLN A 37 -4.73 -3.09 -7.29
CA GLN A 37 -4.82 -2.36 -6.03
C GLN A 37 -5.61 -1.05 -6.19
N SER A 38 -6.47 -0.74 -5.22
CA SER A 38 -7.22 0.53 -5.17
C SER A 38 -7.49 0.94 -3.73
N THR A 39 -7.50 2.24 -3.47
CA THR A 39 -8.00 2.82 -2.21
C THR A 39 -9.52 2.96 -2.19
N ASN A 40 -10.18 2.84 -3.35
CA ASN A 40 -11.63 3.00 -3.48
C ASN A 40 -12.33 1.63 -3.57
N SER A 41 -13.20 1.32 -2.60
CA SER A 41 -13.96 0.06 -2.54
C SER A 41 -14.94 -0.06 -3.72
N SER A 42 -15.59 1.04 -4.11
CA SER A 42 -16.48 1.12 -5.28
C SER A 42 -15.79 0.68 -6.58
N THR A 43 -14.51 1.00 -6.71
CA THR A 43 -13.67 0.63 -7.86
C THR A 43 -13.38 -0.87 -7.87
N LEU A 44 -13.02 -1.44 -6.71
CA LEU A 44 -12.77 -2.88 -6.57
C LEU A 44 -14.05 -3.69 -6.80
N VAL A 45 -15.20 -3.22 -6.30
CA VAL A 45 -16.51 -3.82 -6.59
C VAL A 45 -16.78 -3.88 -8.10
N LYS A 46 -16.54 -2.79 -8.83
CA LYS A 46 -16.71 -2.77 -10.29
C LYS A 46 -15.73 -3.73 -10.99
N PHE A 47 -14.46 -3.77 -10.59
CA PHE A 47 -13.50 -4.77 -11.12
C PHE A 47 -13.98 -6.20 -10.89
N LYS A 48 -14.47 -6.52 -9.69
CA LYS A 48 -14.96 -7.86 -9.33
C LYS A 48 -16.15 -8.31 -10.16
N GLN A 49 -17.00 -7.38 -10.58
CA GLN A 49 -18.15 -7.66 -11.45
C GLN A 49 -17.74 -7.94 -12.90
N LEU A 50 -16.70 -7.28 -13.38
CA LEU A 50 -16.32 -7.30 -14.80
C LEU A 50 -15.21 -8.30 -15.14
N ALA A 51 -14.35 -8.62 -14.17
CA ALA A 51 -13.18 -9.48 -14.40
C ALA A 51 -12.81 -10.31 -13.17
N LYS A 52 -12.08 -11.40 -13.41
CA LYS A 52 -11.55 -12.28 -12.36
C LYS A 52 -10.09 -11.92 -12.10
N TYR A 53 -9.85 -10.87 -11.31
CA TYR A 53 -8.52 -10.52 -10.82
C TYR A 53 -8.42 -10.72 -9.31
N ASN A 54 -7.20 -10.84 -8.81
CA ASN A 54 -6.95 -10.68 -7.39
C ASN A 54 -6.98 -9.19 -7.05
N LEU A 55 -7.86 -8.80 -6.11
CA LEU A 55 -8.09 -7.41 -5.76
C LEU A 55 -7.46 -7.08 -4.41
N VAL A 56 -6.76 -5.96 -4.33
CA VAL A 56 -6.07 -5.50 -3.13
C VAL A 56 -6.67 -4.18 -2.66
N TYR A 57 -7.23 -4.16 -1.45
CA TYR A 57 -7.68 -2.91 -0.83
C TYR A 57 -6.50 -2.21 -0.17
N LYS A 58 -6.16 -1.02 -0.65
CA LYS A 58 -5.12 -0.17 -0.05
C LYS A 58 -5.75 0.70 1.03
N ILE A 59 -5.48 0.39 2.29
CA ILE A 59 -5.89 1.20 3.44
C ILE A 59 -4.91 2.37 3.53
N ASP A 60 -5.32 3.55 3.03
CA ASP A 60 -4.42 4.69 2.87
C ASP A 60 -4.13 5.40 4.20
N GLU A 61 -5.09 5.33 5.12
CA GLU A 61 -5.03 5.93 6.44
C GLU A 61 -4.14 5.11 7.39
N VAL A 62 -3.47 5.82 8.31
CA VAL A 62 -2.79 5.18 9.44
C VAL A 62 -3.84 4.84 10.50
N VAL A 63 -4.17 3.56 10.60
CA VAL A 63 -5.09 2.99 11.59
C VAL A 63 -4.38 2.00 12.53
N LYS A 64 -4.88 1.89 13.77
CA LYS A 64 -4.37 0.89 14.74
C LYS A 64 -4.94 -0.51 14.55
N ASP A 65 -6.16 -0.59 14.05
CA ASP A 65 -6.87 -1.85 13.84
C ASP A 65 -8.07 -1.62 12.91
N ALA A 66 -8.82 -2.67 12.60
CA ALA A 66 -10.08 -2.59 11.88
C ALA A 66 -11.22 -3.23 12.68
N ALA A 67 -12.39 -2.57 12.67
CA ALA A 67 -13.59 -3.10 13.30
C ALA A 67 -14.02 -4.42 12.60
N PRO A 68 -14.60 -5.40 13.33
CA PRO A 68 -15.04 -6.66 12.72
C PRO A 68 -15.99 -6.49 11.54
N SER A 69 -16.86 -5.48 11.58
CA SER A 69 -17.76 -5.13 10.47
C SER A 69 -16.99 -4.61 9.26
N SER A 70 -15.98 -3.75 9.46
CA SER A 70 -15.11 -3.24 8.40
C SER A 70 -14.33 -4.37 7.73
N LEU A 71 -13.75 -5.31 8.52
CA LEU A 71 -13.10 -6.51 8.00
C LEU A 71 -14.03 -7.37 7.15
N ALA A 72 -15.26 -7.56 7.60
CA ALA A 72 -16.28 -8.31 6.87
C ALA A 72 -16.67 -7.61 5.55
N ASP A 73 -16.71 -6.28 5.53
CA ASP A 73 -16.99 -5.50 4.32
C ASP A 73 -15.83 -5.57 3.33
N ILE A 74 -14.58 -5.40 3.77
CA ILE A 74 -13.39 -5.52 2.91
C ILE A 74 -13.38 -6.87 2.19
N LYS A 75 -13.66 -7.95 2.90
CA LYS A 75 -13.69 -9.32 2.35
C LYS A 75 -14.73 -9.51 1.24
N LYS A 76 -15.78 -8.67 1.17
CA LYS A 76 -16.77 -8.75 0.09
C LYS A 76 -16.20 -8.33 -1.25
N PHE A 77 -15.23 -7.43 -1.29
CA PHE A 77 -14.73 -6.84 -2.53
C PHE A 77 -13.21 -6.99 -2.77
N ALA A 78 -12.43 -7.40 -1.78
CA ALA A 78 -10.98 -7.58 -1.90
C ALA A 78 -10.53 -9.00 -1.49
N ASP A 79 -9.45 -9.47 -2.09
CA ASP A 79 -8.80 -10.74 -1.80
C ASP A 79 -7.57 -10.59 -0.90
N ALA A 80 -7.06 -9.36 -0.75
CA ALA A 80 -5.96 -8.99 0.13
C ALA A 80 -6.07 -7.52 0.54
N ALA A 81 -5.27 -7.11 1.53
CA ALA A 81 -5.15 -5.72 1.93
C ALA A 81 -3.70 -5.27 1.88
N SER A 82 -3.48 -3.99 1.61
CA SER A 82 -2.18 -3.35 1.78
C SER A 82 -2.28 -2.21 2.78
N VAL A 83 -1.28 -2.08 3.65
CA VAL A 83 -1.26 -1.14 4.77
C VAL A 83 0.06 -0.37 4.82
N SER A 84 0.01 0.85 5.34
CA SER A 84 1.20 1.62 5.65
C SER A 84 2.04 0.92 6.72
N ILE A 85 3.38 1.00 6.62
CA ILE A 85 4.26 0.55 7.70
C ILE A 85 3.94 1.23 9.04
N LYS A 86 3.44 2.48 9.02
CA LYS A 86 3.07 3.21 10.25
C LYS A 86 1.88 2.56 10.97
N SER A 87 0.98 1.93 10.22
CA SER A 87 -0.11 1.12 10.78
C SER A 87 0.33 -0.21 11.34
N VAL A 88 1.57 -0.62 11.07
CA VAL A 88 2.16 -1.86 11.61
C VAL A 88 3.02 -1.52 12.83
N TYR A 89 3.91 -0.54 12.65
CA TYR A 89 4.83 -0.03 13.65
C TYR A 89 4.61 1.48 13.82
N PRO A 90 3.83 1.88 14.83
CA PRO A 90 3.63 3.29 15.15
C PRO A 90 4.96 3.99 15.47
N GLU A 91 5.09 5.23 15.03
CA GLU A 91 6.30 6.03 15.20
C GLU A 91 6.01 7.48 15.60
N SER A 92 6.90 8.07 16.41
CA SER A 92 6.91 9.50 16.72
C SER A 92 8.28 10.09 16.40
N SER A 93 8.31 11.10 15.52
CA SER A 93 9.57 11.72 15.05
C SER A 93 10.60 10.70 14.54
N ASN A 94 10.15 9.71 13.77
CA ASN A 94 10.92 8.57 13.25
C ASN A 94 11.47 7.60 14.31
N PHE A 95 11.08 7.71 15.57
CA PHE A 95 11.33 6.66 16.56
C PHE A 95 10.13 5.73 16.65
N LEU A 96 10.36 4.42 16.61
CA LEU A 96 9.30 3.48 16.93
C LEU A 96 8.89 3.68 18.39
N ILE A 97 7.59 3.70 18.65
CA ILE A 97 7.12 3.62 20.03
C ILE A 97 7.05 2.15 20.46
N ASN A 98 7.10 1.88 21.76
CA ASN A 98 7.01 0.52 22.30
C ASN A 98 5.56 0.00 22.27
N GLN A 99 4.94 0.02 21.09
CA GLN A 99 3.58 -0.42 20.82
C GLN A 99 3.53 -1.07 19.43
N THR A 100 2.61 -2.02 19.24
CA THR A 100 2.30 -2.60 17.93
C THR A 100 0.81 -2.61 17.72
N ASN A 101 0.42 -2.49 16.47
CA ASN A 101 -0.98 -2.54 16.08
C ASN A 101 -1.41 -3.99 15.77
N PRO A 102 -2.58 -4.43 16.25
CA PRO A 102 -3.13 -5.74 15.93
C PRO A 102 -3.60 -5.87 14.47
N LEU A 103 -3.66 -4.78 13.72
CA LEU A 103 -4.21 -4.70 12.35
C LEU A 103 -3.79 -5.86 11.44
N VAL A 104 -2.48 -6.18 11.37
CA VAL A 104 -1.96 -7.27 10.52
C VAL A 104 -2.63 -8.60 10.89
N LYS A 105 -2.69 -8.90 12.19
CA LYS A 105 -3.31 -10.13 12.70
C LYS A 105 -4.82 -10.12 12.46
N SER A 106 -5.49 -8.99 12.66
CA SER A 106 -6.93 -8.84 12.41
C SER A 106 -7.29 -9.10 10.94
N LEU A 107 -6.54 -8.52 10.00
CA LEU A 107 -6.71 -8.74 8.56
C LEU A 107 -6.44 -10.19 8.16
N GLN A 108 -5.33 -10.77 8.61
CA GLN A 108 -4.99 -12.17 8.34
C GLN A 108 -6.03 -13.14 8.92
N SER A 109 -6.56 -12.86 10.12
CA SER A 109 -7.62 -13.66 10.74
C SER A 109 -8.95 -13.58 9.98
N ALA A 110 -9.19 -12.47 9.27
CA ALA A 110 -10.32 -12.34 8.35
C ALA A 110 -10.09 -13.10 7.02
N GLY A 111 -8.89 -13.65 6.80
CA GLY A 111 -8.49 -14.36 5.58
C GLY A 111 -7.96 -13.44 4.48
N LEU A 112 -7.52 -12.23 4.82
CA LEU A 112 -6.91 -11.29 3.89
C LEU A 112 -5.38 -11.32 4.08
N PRO A 113 -4.60 -11.77 3.08
CA PRO A 113 -3.16 -11.57 3.07
C PRO A 113 -2.82 -10.08 3.16
N VAL A 114 -1.78 -9.75 3.91
CA VAL A 114 -1.38 -8.36 4.20
C VAL A 114 -0.06 -8.01 3.52
N TYR A 115 -0.09 -6.94 2.73
CA TYR A 115 1.08 -6.35 2.11
C TYR A 115 1.43 -5.02 2.77
N VAL A 116 2.71 -4.73 2.98
CA VAL A 116 3.14 -3.43 3.53
C VAL A 116 3.69 -2.55 2.42
N TYR A 117 3.21 -1.29 2.36
CA TYR A 117 3.65 -0.29 1.41
C TYR A 117 4.04 1.03 2.10
N LEU A 118 4.77 1.93 1.46
CA LEU A 118 5.73 1.69 0.38
C LEU A 118 7.10 1.68 1.05
N LEU A 119 7.87 0.60 0.88
CA LEU A 119 9.20 0.53 1.47
C LEU A 119 10.23 1.18 0.56
N MET A 120 11.03 2.06 1.14
CA MET A 120 12.10 2.79 0.46
C MET A 120 13.44 2.45 1.13
N ASN A 121 14.54 2.53 0.37
CA ASN A 121 15.90 2.36 0.89
C ASN A 121 16.55 3.67 1.34
N GLU A 122 15.96 4.81 0.98
CA GLU A 122 16.60 6.11 1.13
C GLU A 122 16.90 6.42 2.60
N PHE A 123 18.01 7.13 2.84
CA PHE A 123 18.36 7.55 4.19
C PHE A 123 17.24 8.42 4.76
N PHE A 124 16.87 8.19 6.02
CA PHE A 124 15.69 8.74 6.73
C PHE A 124 14.31 8.19 6.33
N SER A 125 14.18 7.23 5.38
CA SER A 125 12.85 6.69 5.07
C SER A 125 12.36 5.62 6.05
N GLN A 126 13.25 5.06 6.87
CA GLN A 126 12.92 4.09 7.91
C GLN A 126 13.01 4.72 9.31
N PRO A 127 12.19 4.24 10.26
CA PRO A 127 12.40 4.54 11.68
C PRO A 127 13.84 4.28 12.13
N TYR A 128 14.35 5.12 13.03
CA TYR A 128 15.71 5.04 13.55
C TYR A 128 16.01 3.70 14.23
N ASP A 129 15.00 3.04 14.81
CA ASP A 129 15.14 1.73 15.43
C ASP A 129 15.59 0.64 14.45
N PHE A 130 15.43 0.85 13.14
CA PHE A 130 15.98 -0.01 12.10
C PHE A 130 17.42 0.37 11.69
N PHE A 131 18.04 1.33 12.38
CA PHE A 131 19.39 1.85 12.11
C PHE A 131 19.58 2.34 10.67
N SER A 132 18.51 2.87 10.07
CA SER A 132 18.45 3.26 8.66
C SER A 132 18.82 2.13 7.69
N ASP A 133 18.65 0.86 8.11
CA ASP A 133 18.90 -0.32 7.28
C ASP A 133 17.57 -0.92 6.78
N ALA A 134 17.37 -0.87 5.46
CA ALA A 134 16.18 -1.42 4.82
C ALA A 134 16.05 -2.95 4.95
N THR A 135 17.17 -3.68 5.08
CA THR A 135 17.17 -5.13 5.33
C THR A 135 16.64 -5.42 6.74
N SER A 136 17.04 -4.64 7.74
CA SER A 136 16.55 -4.72 9.11
C SER A 136 15.05 -4.41 9.22
N GLN A 137 14.58 -3.39 8.48
CA GLN A 137 13.15 -3.07 8.39
C GLN A 137 12.35 -4.24 7.76
N ILE A 138 12.84 -4.76 6.62
CA ILE A 138 12.22 -5.93 5.97
C ILE A 138 12.17 -7.12 6.94
N ASN A 139 13.27 -7.37 7.66
CA ASN A 139 13.36 -8.46 8.61
C ASN A 139 12.28 -8.34 9.70
N ALA A 140 12.10 -7.16 10.29
CA ALA A 140 11.05 -6.93 11.28
C ALA A 140 9.66 -7.23 10.74
N LEU A 141 9.34 -6.73 9.54
CA LEU A 141 8.01 -6.89 8.94
C LEU A 141 7.65 -8.35 8.65
N VAL A 142 8.60 -9.15 8.15
CA VAL A 142 8.32 -10.53 7.71
C VAL A 142 8.56 -11.57 8.81
N HIS A 143 9.20 -11.21 9.92
CA HIS A 143 9.50 -12.13 11.01
C HIS A 143 8.24 -12.51 11.78
N LYS A 144 7.78 -13.77 11.61
CA LYS A 144 6.53 -14.28 12.21
C LYS A 144 6.52 -14.34 13.74
N GLY A 145 7.69 -14.39 14.37
CA GLY A 145 7.82 -14.36 15.83
C GLY A 145 7.80 -12.96 16.43
N GLY A 146 7.83 -11.91 15.59
CA GLY A 146 7.87 -10.53 16.03
C GLY A 146 6.44 -9.98 16.13
N GLU A 147 6.10 -9.38 17.28
CA GLU A 147 4.80 -8.71 17.43
C GLU A 147 4.63 -7.62 16.35
N GLY A 148 3.46 -7.54 15.73
CA GLY A 148 3.20 -6.66 14.58
C GLY A 148 3.86 -7.10 13.27
N GLY A 149 4.79 -8.06 13.27
CA GLY A 149 5.39 -8.63 12.06
C GLY A 149 4.56 -9.77 11.44
N GLY A 150 5.19 -10.54 10.55
CA GLY A 150 4.57 -11.69 9.89
C GLY A 150 3.69 -11.35 8.70
N VAL A 151 3.97 -10.23 8.02
CA VAL A 151 3.22 -9.82 6.83
C VAL A 151 3.46 -10.78 5.65
N ASP A 152 2.49 -10.86 4.74
CA ASP A 152 2.48 -11.83 3.64
C ASP A 152 3.29 -11.37 2.42
N GLY A 153 3.50 -10.07 2.28
CA GLY A 153 4.33 -9.51 1.21
C GLY A 153 4.68 -8.04 1.41
N LEU A 154 5.53 -7.54 0.52
CA LEU A 154 6.09 -6.19 0.60
C LEU A 154 5.88 -5.48 -0.74
N ILE A 155 5.60 -4.19 -0.69
CA ILE A 155 5.53 -3.29 -1.84
C ILE A 155 6.66 -2.28 -1.68
N THR A 156 7.61 -2.28 -2.61
CA THR A 156 8.84 -1.47 -2.54
C THR A 156 9.27 -0.95 -3.90
N ASP A 157 9.86 0.23 -3.91
CA ASP A 157 10.56 0.78 -5.09
C ASP A 157 11.97 0.20 -5.27
N PHE A 158 12.44 -0.59 -4.30
CA PHE A 158 13.78 -1.18 -4.27
C PHE A 158 13.71 -2.72 -4.28
N PRO A 159 13.20 -3.35 -5.36
CA PRO A 159 13.00 -4.79 -5.43
C PRO A 159 14.30 -5.59 -5.25
N GLY A 160 15.46 -5.01 -5.59
CA GLY A 160 16.77 -5.63 -5.34
C GLY A 160 17.06 -5.90 -3.86
N THR A 161 16.62 -5.02 -2.95
CA THR A 161 16.76 -5.21 -1.50
C THR A 161 15.89 -6.37 -1.03
N ALA A 162 14.61 -6.37 -1.42
CA ALA A 162 13.67 -7.43 -1.05
C ALA A 162 14.11 -8.79 -1.61
N HIS A 163 14.57 -8.82 -2.86
CA HIS A 163 15.12 -10.02 -3.49
C HIS A 163 16.35 -10.54 -2.74
N ARG A 164 17.33 -9.68 -2.42
CA ARG A 164 18.51 -10.05 -1.63
C ARG A 164 18.12 -10.61 -0.27
N TYR A 165 17.18 -9.95 0.43
CA TYR A 165 16.67 -10.46 1.69
C TYR A 165 16.02 -11.84 1.51
N LYS A 166 15.18 -12.03 0.49
CA LYS A 166 14.48 -13.31 0.25
C LYS A 166 15.45 -14.48 0.02
N LEU A 167 16.61 -14.22 -0.59
CA LEU A 167 17.66 -15.20 -0.84
C LEU A 167 18.62 -15.44 0.34
N ASN A 168 18.48 -14.69 1.45
CA ASN A 168 19.38 -14.84 2.58
C ASN A 168 19.25 -16.24 3.21
N SER A 169 20.39 -16.85 3.58
CA SER A 169 20.44 -18.21 4.13
C SER A 169 19.85 -18.33 5.53
N CYS A 170 19.69 -17.22 6.25
CA CYS A 170 19.23 -17.21 7.63
C CYS A 170 17.70 -17.25 7.77
N ARG A 171 16.96 -16.91 6.72
CA ARG A 171 15.49 -16.74 6.75
C ARG A 171 14.72 -18.01 7.15
N ASN A 172 15.28 -19.19 6.87
CA ASN A 172 14.61 -20.48 7.08
C ASN A 172 15.28 -21.33 8.18
N MET A 173 16.04 -20.70 9.07
CA MET A 173 16.79 -21.42 10.11
C MET A 173 15.96 -21.79 11.34
N GLY A 174 14.72 -21.28 11.48
CA GLY A 174 13.85 -21.59 12.63
C GLY A 174 14.54 -21.28 13.95
N ASP A 175 14.61 -22.25 14.85
CA ASP A 175 15.28 -22.11 16.16
C ASP A 175 16.80 -21.90 16.06
N LYS A 176 17.41 -22.15 14.88
CA LYS A 176 18.83 -21.89 14.62
C LYS A 176 19.08 -20.49 14.07
N THR A 177 18.06 -19.63 14.00
CA THR A 177 18.19 -18.26 13.50
C THR A 177 19.22 -17.50 14.35
N PRO A 178 20.29 -16.97 13.75
CA PRO A 178 21.31 -16.24 14.49
C PRO A 178 20.75 -15.01 15.20
N TYR A 179 21.33 -14.63 16.34
CA TYR A 179 20.87 -13.47 17.12
C TYR A 179 20.84 -12.15 16.32
N TYR A 180 21.79 -11.96 15.40
CA TYR A 180 21.84 -10.79 14.52
C TYR A 180 20.71 -10.72 13.49
N MET A 181 19.95 -11.81 13.32
CA MET A 181 18.75 -11.88 12.48
C MET A 181 17.47 -11.67 13.28
N LEU A 182 17.56 -11.44 14.60
CA LEU A 182 16.39 -11.01 15.36
C LEU A 182 16.07 -9.56 14.99
N PRO A 183 14.78 -9.21 14.86
CA PRO A 183 14.40 -7.83 14.59
C PRO A 183 14.83 -6.91 15.74
N PRO A 184 15.22 -5.65 15.46
CA PRO A 184 15.59 -4.71 16.51
C PRO A 184 14.42 -4.48 17.47
N GLN A 185 14.75 -4.22 18.73
CA GLN A 185 13.74 -3.93 19.75
C GLN A 185 13.07 -2.59 19.45
N ARG A 186 11.76 -2.62 19.22
CA ARG A 186 10.95 -1.42 19.00
C ARG A 186 10.92 -0.55 20.25
N GLY A 187 11.05 0.76 20.08
CA GLY A 187 11.10 1.71 21.19
C GLY A 187 12.36 1.59 22.03
N GLY A 188 13.33 0.76 21.62
CA GLY A 188 14.62 0.66 22.28
C GLY A 188 15.37 1.98 22.25
N LEU A 189 15.28 2.71 21.13
CA LEU A 189 15.93 4.02 21.00
C LEU A 189 15.24 5.10 21.84
N VAL A 190 13.92 5.08 21.96
CA VAL A 190 13.21 6.01 22.86
C VAL A 190 13.62 5.75 24.31
N GLY A 191 13.80 4.48 24.68
CA GLY A 191 14.20 4.08 26.04
C GLY A 191 15.59 4.56 26.48
N VAL A 192 16.48 4.91 25.54
CA VAL A 192 17.82 5.43 25.88
C VAL A 192 17.89 6.96 25.99
N ILE A 193 16.83 7.68 25.60
CA ILE A 193 16.75 9.14 25.72
C ILE A 193 16.52 9.49 27.20
N GLN A 194 17.56 9.99 27.87
CA GLN A 194 17.51 10.35 29.29
C GLN A 194 16.80 11.69 29.54
N ASP A 195 17.01 12.66 28.64
CA ASP A 195 16.35 13.96 28.75
C ASP A 195 14.89 13.86 28.30
N LYS A 196 13.97 13.99 29.25
CA LYS A 196 12.53 13.96 28.98
C LYS A 196 12.08 15.08 28.04
N ALA A 197 12.79 16.21 28.00
CA ALA A 197 12.48 17.30 27.08
C ALA A 197 12.89 16.97 25.63
N ALA A 198 13.81 16.00 25.44
CA ALA A 198 14.25 15.52 24.13
C ALA A 198 13.45 14.31 23.64
N LEU A 199 12.51 13.78 24.44
CA LEU A 199 11.64 12.69 24.01
C LEU A 199 10.73 13.15 22.87
N PRO A 200 10.47 12.27 21.88
CA PRO A 200 9.51 12.57 20.84
C PRO A 200 8.12 12.81 21.46
N PRO A 201 7.29 13.66 20.84
CA PRO A 201 5.97 13.98 21.36
C PRO A 201 5.10 12.73 21.47
N ALA A 202 4.22 12.71 22.48
CA ALA A 202 3.21 11.67 22.59
C ALA A 202 2.29 11.70 21.36
N MET A 203 2.05 10.54 20.77
CA MET A 203 1.18 10.41 19.60
C MET A 203 -0.30 10.52 20.01
N ALA A 204 -1.10 11.13 19.14
CA ALA A 204 -2.54 10.97 19.22
C ALA A 204 -2.91 9.49 18.98
N PRO A 205 -3.95 8.97 19.66
CA PRO A 205 -4.42 7.62 19.40
C PRO A 205 -4.80 7.44 17.93
N GLU A 206 -4.21 6.44 17.28
CA GLU A 206 -4.57 6.09 15.90
C GLU A 206 -6.04 5.60 15.85
N PRO A 207 -6.77 5.99 14.80
CA PRO A 207 -8.17 5.58 14.62
C PRO A 207 -8.28 4.08 14.35
N VAL A 208 -9.47 3.53 14.58
CA VAL A 208 -9.85 2.19 14.13
C VAL A 208 -10.57 2.34 12.80
N LEU A 209 -10.25 1.50 11.81
CA LEU A 209 -10.96 1.48 10.53
C LEU A 209 -12.41 1.00 10.75
N THR A 210 -13.37 1.85 10.40
CA THR A 210 -14.80 1.60 10.56
C THR A 210 -15.47 1.27 9.23
N VAL A 211 -16.78 1.06 9.25
CA VAL A 211 -17.58 0.82 8.04
C VAL A 211 -17.65 2.08 7.19
N SER A 212 -17.76 3.27 7.81
CA SER A 212 -17.86 4.54 7.10
C SER A 212 -16.58 4.88 6.32
N ASP A 213 -15.44 4.36 6.76
CA ASP A 213 -14.14 4.55 6.10
C ASP A 213 -13.97 3.62 4.89
N VAL A 214 -14.77 2.55 4.80
CA VAL A 214 -14.67 1.54 3.73
C VAL A 214 -15.84 1.62 2.75
N ALA A 215 -17.02 1.99 3.24
CA ALA A 215 -18.24 2.03 2.46
C ALA A 215 -18.23 3.25 1.52
N GLU A 216 -18.30 2.98 0.22
CA GLU A 216 -18.40 4.02 -0.81
C GLU A 216 -19.69 3.85 -1.62
N PRO A 217 -20.27 4.96 -2.12
CA PRO A 217 -21.33 4.87 -3.10
C PRO A 217 -20.84 4.16 -4.38
N PRO A 218 -21.76 3.54 -5.16
CA PRO A 218 -21.41 2.95 -6.44
C PRO A 218 -20.72 3.95 -7.37
N LEU A 219 -19.83 3.44 -8.25
CA LEU A 219 -19.20 4.30 -9.23
C LEU A 219 -20.26 4.95 -10.14
N PRO A 220 -20.13 6.26 -10.41
CA PRO A 220 -21.02 6.97 -11.32
C PRO A 220 -20.87 6.42 -12.75
N PRO A 221 -21.91 6.56 -13.59
CA PRO A 221 -21.79 6.27 -15.00
C PRO A 221 -20.74 7.18 -15.65
N VAL A 222 -20.07 6.67 -16.69
CA VAL A 222 -19.11 7.46 -17.45
C VAL A 222 -19.88 8.51 -18.24
N SER A 223 -19.62 9.79 -17.98
CA SER A 223 -20.26 10.89 -18.70
C SER A 223 -19.84 10.87 -20.17
N ASN A 224 -20.80 10.86 -21.09
CA ASN A 224 -20.54 11.15 -22.52
C ASN A 224 -20.36 12.66 -22.70
N THR A 225 -19.35 13.26 -22.06
CA THR A 225 -18.92 14.61 -22.44
C THR A 225 -18.11 14.49 -23.72
N THR A 226 -18.80 14.40 -24.86
CA THR A 226 -18.25 14.92 -26.11
C THR A 226 -18.06 16.41 -25.87
N ALA A 227 -16.86 16.81 -25.45
CA ALA A 227 -16.47 18.19 -25.61
C ALA A 227 -16.66 18.52 -27.10
N PRO A 228 -17.39 19.60 -27.46
CA PRO A 228 -17.43 20.04 -28.85
C PRO A 228 -15.98 20.22 -29.30
N ALA A 229 -15.61 19.60 -30.41
CA ALA A 229 -14.35 19.92 -31.06
C ALA A 229 -14.29 21.45 -31.20
N PRO A 230 -13.18 22.12 -30.81
CA PRO A 230 -13.05 23.53 -31.10
C PRO A 230 -13.15 23.68 -32.62
N SER A 231 -14.17 24.40 -33.06
CA SER A 231 -14.31 24.82 -34.46
C SER A 231 -12.98 25.48 -34.87
N HIS A 232 -12.29 24.88 -35.84
CA HIS A 232 -11.13 25.50 -36.46
C HIS A 232 -11.57 26.76 -37.22
N ALA A 233 -11.63 27.89 -36.53
CA ALA A 233 -11.41 29.19 -37.13
C ALA A 233 -9.90 29.50 -36.99
N PRO A 234 -9.20 29.92 -38.06
CA PRO A 234 -7.80 30.23 -37.97
C PRO A 234 -7.65 31.55 -37.20
N VAL A 235 -7.16 31.46 -35.98
CA VAL A 235 -6.65 32.62 -35.25
C VAL A 235 -5.14 32.40 -35.12
N GLU A 236 -4.40 33.10 -35.98
CA GLU A 236 -2.95 33.25 -35.87
C GLU A 236 -2.64 33.88 -34.51
N VAL A 237 -2.07 33.10 -33.58
CA VAL A 237 -1.35 33.66 -32.43
C VAL A 237 -0.07 32.86 -32.22
N SER A 238 1.02 33.61 -32.20
CA SER A 238 2.41 33.22 -32.09
C SER A 238 2.70 32.21 -30.98
N VAL A 239 3.55 31.24 -31.31
CA VAL A 239 4.05 30.17 -30.46
C VAL A 239 4.98 30.73 -29.37
N SER A 240 4.73 30.34 -28.12
CA SER A 240 5.77 30.21 -27.09
C SER A 240 5.40 29.03 -26.18
N ILE A 241 6.12 27.92 -26.35
CA ILE A 241 5.91 26.65 -25.64
C ILE A 241 6.77 26.64 -24.37
N PRO A 242 6.20 26.49 -23.17
CA PRO A 242 6.89 25.81 -22.08
C PRO A 242 6.43 24.35 -22.06
N ILE A 243 7.36 23.43 -22.25
CA ILE A 243 7.12 21.98 -22.20
C ILE A 243 6.84 21.61 -20.74
N THR A 244 5.59 21.35 -20.39
CA THR A 244 5.23 20.64 -19.16
C THR A 244 4.87 19.20 -19.52
N ALA A 245 5.86 18.32 -19.37
CA ALA A 245 5.66 16.89 -19.44
C ALA A 245 4.82 16.44 -18.23
N ALA A 246 3.56 16.07 -18.47
CA ALA A 246 2.78 15.30 -17.51
C ALA A 246 3.32 13.86 -17.50
N VAL A 247 4.18 13.56 -16.53
CA VAL A 247 4.67 12.20 -16.29
C VAL A 247 3.54 11.41 -15.62
N LEU A 248 2.90 10.52 -16.39
CA LEU A 248 2.01 9.49 -15.87
C LEU A 248 2.90 8.39 -15.26
N VAL A 249 3.12 8.43 -13.95
CA VAL A 249 3.83 7.35 -13.25
C VAL A 249 2.86 6.18 -13.07
N LEU A 250 2.97 5.17 -13.94
CA LEU A 250 2.46 3.83 -13.65
C LEU A 250 3.49 3.15 -12.74
N CYS A 251 3.27 3.16 -11.42
CA CYS A 251 4.00 2.29 -10.50
C CYS A 251 3.54 0.84 -10.73
N ALA A 252 4.24 0.12 -11.60
CA ALA A 252 4.21 -1.34 -11.62
C ALA A 252 5.07 -1.83 -10.45
N SER A 253 4.53 -1.84 -9.24
CA SER A 253 5.21 -2.44 -8.10
C SER A 253 5.17 -3.96 -8.27
N LEU A 254 6.34 -4.58 -8.41
CA LEU A 254 6.46 -6.04 -8.40
C LEU A 254 6.17 -6.54 -6.98
N LEU A 255 5.07 -7.27 -6.80
CA LEU A 255 4.79 -8.00 -5.57
C LEU A 255 5.67 -9.26 -5.58
N ILE A 256 6.68 -9.31 -4.68
CA ILE A 256 7.64 -10.43 -4.52
C ILE A 256 7.38 -11.20 -3.24
#